data_AF-A0A2N9N0M7-F1
#
_entry.id   AF-A0A2N9N0M7-F1
#
_cell.length_a   1.000
_cell.length_b   1.000
_cell.length_c   1.000
_cell.angle_alpha   90.00
_cell.angle_beta   90.00
_cell.angle_gamma   90.00
#
_symmetry.space_group_name_H-M   'P 1'
#
loop_
_entity.id
_entity.type
_entity.pdbx_description
1 polymer ?
#
loop_
_entity_poly.entity_id
_entity_poly.type
_entity_poly.pdbx_seq_one_letter_code
_entity_poly.pdbx_strand_id
1 'polypeptide(L)' 'MDIGEIQHAIEALPPEQQMTLLDWLAERDRREWDAQIERDFSSGGAGMNLLERVRAQVRRGESVPMHKDR' A
#
# COMPACT_ATOMS: atom_id res chain seq x y z
N MET A 1 -20.54 -21.80 -2.93
CA MET A 1 -20.12 -20.43 -2.64
C MET A 1 -19.21 -19.94 -3.75
N ASP A 2 -19.86 -19.46 -4.80
CA ASP A 2 -19.21 -18.68 -5.85
C ASP A 2 -19.14 -17.19 -5.43
N ILE A 3 -18.51 -16.37 -6.28
CA ILE A 3 -18.35 -14.94 -5.99
C ILE A 3 -19.70 -14.19 -5.98
N GLY A 4 -20.69 -14.65 -6.73
CA GLY A 4 -22.03 -14.04 -6.78
C GLY A 4 -22.81 -14.31 -5.49
N GLU A 5 -22.72 -15.52 -4.96
CA GLU A 5 -23.29 -15.88 -3.66
C GLU A 5 -22.69 -15.03 -2.53
N ILE A 6 -21.39 -14.74 -2.58
CA ILE A 6 -20.70 -13.86 -1.62
C ILE A 6 -21.17 -12.41 -1.77
N GLN A 7 -21.28 -11.91 -3.00
CA GLN A 7 -21.77 -10.55 -3.26
C GLN A 7 -23.18 -10.35 -2.71
N HIS A 8 -24.10 -11.27 -3.00
CA HIS A 8 -25.45 -11.21 -2.44
C HIS A 8 -25.49 -11.31 -0.92
N ALA A 9 -24.62 -12.13 -0.31
CA ALA A 9 -24.51 -12.20 1.13
C ALA A 9 -24.04 -10.86 1.74
N ILE A 10 -23.11 -10.15 1.07
CA ILE A 10 -22.62 -8.83 1.49
C ILE A 10 -23.71 -7.77 1.31
N GLU A 11 -24.43 -7.77 0.18
CA GLU A 11 -25.53 -6.83 -0.09
C GLU A 11 -26.68 -6.97 0.92
N ALA A 12 -26.91 -8.19 1.42
CA ALA A 12 -27.92 -8.47 2.44
C ALA A 12 -27.53 -8.01 3.86
N LEU A 13 -26.27 -7.62 4.09
CA LEU A 13 -25.83 -7.13 5.40
C LEU A 13 -26.39 -5.73 5.69
N PRO A 14 -26.68 -5.41 6.97
CA PRO A 14 -26.94 -4.03 7.39
C PRO A 14 -25.77 -3.10 7.04
N PRO A 15 -26.03 -1.79 6.79
CA PRO A 15 -24.98 -0.84 6.41
C PRO A 15 -23.78 -0.81 7.37
N GLU A 16 -24.01 -0.96 8.67
CA GLU A 16 -22.96 -0.95 9.70
C GLU A 16 -22.03 -2.17 9.57
N GLN A 17 -22.58 -3.31 9.18
CA GLN A 17 -21.82 -4.54 8.95
C GLN A 17 -21.06 -4.49 7.63
N GLN A 18 -21.63 -3.86 6.60
CA GLN A 18 -20.91 -3.59 5.35
C GLN A 18 -19.71 -2.66 5.58
N MET A 19 -19.88 -1.61 6.38
CA MET A 19 -18.78 -0.73 6.77
C MET A 19 -17.68 -1.49 7.54
N THR A 20 -18.07 -2.31 8.51
CA THR A 20 -17.12 -3.14 9.27
C THR A 20 -16.33 -4.08 8.34
N LEU A 21 -16.98 -4.67 7.34
CA LEU A 21 -16.33 -5.52 6.34
C LEU A 21 -15.34 -4.73 5.46
N LEU A 22 -15.73 -3.52 5.03
CA LEU A 22 -14.86 -2.63 4.26
C LEU A 22 -13.60 -2.23 5.06
N ASP A 23 -13.77 -1.86 6.33
CA ASP A 23 -12.64 -1.52 7.20
C ASP A 23 -11.68 -2.71 7.38
N TRP A 24 -12.23 -3.92 7.54
CA TRP A 24 -11.44 -5.13 7.64
C TRP A 24 -10.65 -5.44 6.35
N LEU A 25 -11.28 -5.30 5.18
CA LEU A 25 -10.61 -5.49 3.88
C LEU A 25 -9.49 -4.45 3.70
N ALA A 26 -9.76 -3.18 4.01
CA ALA A 26 -8.76 -2.12 3.89
C ALA A 26 -7.56 -2.34 4.84
N GLU A 27 -7.79 -2.82 6.05
CA GLU A 27 -6.72 -3.20 6.98
C GLU A 27 -5.90 -4.38 6.46
N ARG A 28 -6.56 -5.40 5.90
CA ARG A 28 -5.88 -6.56 5.30
C ARG A 28 -4.99 -6.13 4.14
N ASP A 29 -5.52 -5.30 3.26
CA ASP A 29 -4.77 -4.79 2.11
C ASP A 29 -3.59 -3.93 2.57
N ARG A 30 -3.78 -3.04 3.56
CA ARG A 30 -2.66 -2.26 4.12
C ARG A 30 -1.55 -3.15 4.66
N ARG A 31 -1.87 -4.21 5.41
CA ARG A 31 -0.86 -5.15 5.93
C ARG A 31 -0.12 -5.88 4.83
N GLU A 32 -0.82 -6.27 3.76
CA GLU A 32 -0.21 -6.93 2.61
C GLU A 32 0.76 -5.98 1.89
N TRP A 33 0.35 -4.73 1.71
CA TRP A 33 1.21 -3.67 1.18
C TRP A 33 2.43 -3.40 2.06
N ASP A 34 2.27 -3.30 3.38
CA ASP A 34 3.39 -3.12 4.32
C ASP A 34 4.42 -4.26 4.18
N ALA A 35 3.94 -5.51 4.13
CA ALA A 35 4.80 -6.69 3.96
C ALA A 35 5.46 -6.77 2.57
N GLN A 36 4.81 -6.22 1.53
CA GLN A 36 5.40 -6.10 0.20
C GLN A 36 6.51 -5.05 0.19
N ILE A 37 6.26 -3.86 0.74
CA ILE A 37 7.24 -2.78 0.86
C ILE A 37 8.45 -3.27 1.63
N GLU A 38 8.27 -3.94 2.78
CA GLU A 38 9.38 -4.45 3.57
C GLU A 38 10.24 -5.45 2.77
N ARG A 39 9.62 -6.35 2.00
CA ARG A 39 10.34 -7.28 1.11
C ARG A 39 11.08 -6.55 0.00
N ASP A 40 10.42 -5.62 -0.69
CA ASP A 40 10.98 -4.91 -1.83
C ASP A 40 12.18 -4.05 -1.43
N PHE A 41 12.16 -3.47 -0.23
CA PHE A 41 13.25 -2.63 0.29
C PHE A 41 14.20 -3.36 1.25
N SER A 42 14.06 -4.68 1.39
CA SER A 42 15.06 -5.52 2.06
C SER A 42 16.35 -5.66 1.24
N SER A 43 17.40 -6.21 1.86
CA SER A 43 18.69 -6.39 1.20
C SER A 43 18.57 -7.32 -0.02
N GLY A 44 18.89 -6.81 -1.21
CA GLY A 44 18.72 -7.54 -2.48
C GLY A 44 17.30 -7.51 -3.05
N GLY A 45 16.36 -6.82 -2.39
CA GLY A 45 15.00 -6.61 -2.86
C GLY A 45 14.92 -5.69 -4.08
N ALA A 46 13.80 -5.78 -4.80
CA ALA A 46 13.58 -5.06 -6.06
C ALA A 46 13.65 -3.52 -5.91
N GLY A 47 13.25 -3.00 -4.75
CA GLY A 47 13.27 -1.59 -4.40
C GLY A 47 14.68 -1.00 -4.18
N MET A 48 15.70 -1.84 -3.97
CA MET A 48 17.08 -1.35 -3.77
C MET A 48 17.63 -0.64 -5.00
N ASN A 49 17.30 -1.11 -6.21
CA ASN A 49 17.68 -0.44 -7.45
C ASN A 49 17.04 0.95 -7.57
N LEU A 50 15.80 1.09 -7.11
CA LEU A 50 15.13 2.39 -7.06
C LEU A 50 15.82 3.31 -6.04
N LEU A 51 16.14 2.81 -4.85
CA LEU A 51 16.85 3.58 -3.82
C LEU A 51 18.20 4.11 -4.32
N GLU A 52 18.99 3.29 -5.00
CA GLU A 52 20.28 3.73 -5.55
C GLU A 52 20.13 4.86 -6.58
N ARG A 53 19.10 4.75 -7.44
CA ARG A 53 18.77 5.81 -8.41
C ARG A 53 18.36 7.11 -7.73
N VAL A 54 17.49 7.03 -6.71
CA VAL A 54 17.06 8.21 -5.95
C VAL A 54 18.24 8.84 -5.21
N ARG A 55 19.11 8.04 -4.56
CA ARG A 55 20.32 8.54 -3.92
C ARG A 55 21.25 9.25 -4.90
N ALA A 56 21.39 8.72 -6.12
CA ALA A 56 22.17 9.38 -7.17
C ALA A 56 21.56 10.71 -7.61
N GLN A 57 20.23 10.77 -7.76
CA GLN A 57 19.50 11.99 -8.08
C GLN A 57 19.70 13.07 -7.01
N VAL A 58 19.60 12.70 -5.73
CA VAL A 58 19.86 13.61 -4.60
C VAL A 58 21.30 14.14 -4.63
N ARG A 59 22.28 13.26 -4.86
CA ARG A 59 23.70 13.68 -4.99
C ARG A 59 23.95 14.64 -6.15
N ARG A 60 23.17 14.52 -7.24
CA ARG A 60 23.24 15.42 -8.40
C ARG A 60 22.49 16.75 -8.20
N GLY A 61 21.80 16.94 -7.08
CA GLY A 61 20.97 18.12 -6.84
C GLY A 61 19.68 18.15 -7.66
N GLU A 62 19.28 17.01 -8.21
CA GLU A 62 18.07 16.84 -9.04
C GLU A 62 16.81 16.58 -8.18
N SER A 63 16.93 16.67 -6.85
CA SER A 63 15.83 16.51 -5.89
C SER A 63 15.48 17.84 -5.22
N VAL A 64 14.19 18.12 -5.05
CA VAL A 64 13.73 19.28 -4.26
C VAL A 64 13.56 18.85 -2.80
N PRO A 65 14.13 19.56 -1.82
CA PRO A 65 13.89 19.30 -0.41
C PRO A 65 12.38 19.40 -0.09
N MET A 66 11.83 18.42 0.63
CA MET A 66 10.40 18.45 1.02
C MET A 66 10.06 19.61 1.97
N HIS A 67 11.06 20.21 2.62
CA HIS A 67 10.93 21.44 3.37
C HIS A 67 11.85 22.49 2.76
N LYS A 68 11.33 23.24 1.78
CA LYS A 68 11.78 24.61 1.56
C LYS A 68 10.77 25.50 2.26
N ASP A 69 11.22 26.14 3.33
CA ASP A 69 10.52 27.28 3.92
C ASP A 69 10.17 28.32 2.84
N ARG A 70 9.03 28.96 3.08
CA ARG A 70 8.51 30.12 2.36
C ARG A 70 9.51 31.27 2.27
#